data_AF-A0A1Q7GE10-F1
#
_entry.id   AF-A0A1Q7GE10-F1
#
_cell.length_a   1.000
_cell.length_b   1.000
_cell.length_c   1.000
_cell.angle_alpha   90.00
_cell.angle_beta   90.00
_cell.angle_gamma   90.00
#
_symmetry.space_group_name_H-M   'P 1'
#
loop_
_entity.id
_entity.type
_entity.pdbx_description
1 polymer ?
#
loop_
_entity_poly.entity_id
_entity_poly.type
_entity_poly.pdbx_seq_one_letter_code
_entity_poly.pdbx_strand_id
1 'polypeptide(L)'
;MWGSLRALFKPPRPTGPPRTLRAFGPSDQPVTRDGVSREGTGWRIDAREPRTVRLFEVASPGLEQCLVTYRARIKSANVQGRAYLEMWCRFPGRGEFFSKGIQQTVTGTTSWASSETPFLLKQGQRPDLIKLNLAVEGSGTVWIDGVELLATSLQ
;
A
#
# COMPACT_ATOMS: atom_id res chain seq x y z
N MET A 1 40.34 -3.31 -23.67
CA MET A 1 38.91 -3.30 -24.07
C MET A 1 38.06 -3.74 -22.89
N TRP A 2 37.56 -2.80 -22.09
CA TRP A 2 36.63 -3.11 -21.00
C TRP A 2 35.19 -2.91 -21.50
N GLY A 3 34.56 -4.02 -21.87
CA GLY A 3 33.17 -4.07 -22.28
C GLY A 3 32.25 -3.87 -21.08
N SER A 4 31.43 -2.82 -21.17
CA SER A 4 30.37 -2.46 -20.23
C SER A 4 29.43 -3.63 -19.89
N LEU A 5 29.44 -4.06 -18.62
CA LEU A 5 28.42 -4.93 -18.03
C LEU A 5 27.10 -4.17 -17.68
N ARG A 6 26.88 -2.95 -18.19
CA ARG A 6 25.68 -2.15 -17.85
C ARG A 6 24.40 -2.57 -18.59
N ALA A 7 24.42 -3.65 -19.36
CA ALA A 7 23.32 -4.00 -20.27
C ALA A 7 22.30 -5.02 -19.75
N LEU A 8 22.36 -5.49 -18.48
CA LEU A 8 21.52 -6.63 -18.07
C LEU A 8 20.22 -6.34 -17.30
N PHE A 9 19.88 -5.11 -16.95
CA PHE A 9 18.60 -4.84 -16.27
C PHE A 9 17.96 -3.54 -16.75
N LYS A 10 17.29 -3.59 -17.91
CA LYS A 10 16.27 -2.57 -18.19
C LYS A 10 15.09 -2.83 -17.25
N PRO A 11 14.63 -1.85 -16.44
CA PRO A 11 13.43 -2.03 -15.66
C PRO A 11 12.26 -2.34 -16.61
N PRO A 12 11.32 -3.23 -16.22
CA PRO A 12 10.16 -3.53 -17.04
C PRO A 12 9.41 -2.24 -17.37
N ARG A 13 9.02 -2.06 -18.63
CA ARG A 13 8.34 -0.84 -19.07
C ARG A 13 6.82 -1.00 -18.94
N PRO A 14 6.09 0.00 -18.42
CA PRO A 14 4.64 0.04 -18.50
C PRO A 14 4.14 -0.15 -19.94
N THR A 15 3.11 -0.96 -20.12
CA THR A 15 2.42 -1.18 -21.41
C THR A 15 1.20 -0.27 -21.59
N GLY A 16 0.82 0.47 -20.54
CA GLY A 16 -0.32 1.38 -20.53
C GLY A 16 -0.43 2.13 -19.20
N PRO A 17 -1.47 2.97 -19.05
CA PRO A 17 -1.72 3.66 -17.79
C PRO A 17 -2.14 2.68 -16.67
N PRO A 18 -2.02 3.07 -15.39
CA PRO A 18 -2.56 2.27 -14.29
C PRO A 18 -4.08 2.08 -14.43
N ARG A 19 -4.56 0.85 -14.22
CA ARG A 19 -5.97 0.50 -14.12
C ARG A 19 -6.37 0.32 -12.66
N THR A 20 -7.49 0.92 -12.24
CA THR A 20 -8.06 0.67 -10.92
C THR A 20 -8.63 -0.74 -10.85
N LEU A 21 -8.12 -1.54 -9.91
CA LEU A 21 -8.62 -2.89 -9.60
C LEU A 21 -9.72 -2.85 -8.55
N ARG A 22 -9.54 -2.00 -7.54
CA ARG A 22 -10.51 -1.79 -6.46
C ARG A 22 -10.35 -0.37 -5.91
N ALA A 23 -11.47 0.32 -5.73
CA ALA A 23 -11.55 1.50 -4.88
C ALA A 23 -12.29 1.11 -3.59
N PHE A 24 -11.87 1.68 -2.47
CA PHE A 24 -12.51 1.47 -1.17
C PHE A 24 -13.19 2.77 -0.76
N GLY A 25 -14.44 2.66 -0.30
CA GLY A 25 -15.27 3.79 0.07
C GLY A 25 -16.10 3.54 1.33
N PRO A 26 -17.12 4.38 1.59
CA PRO A 26 -17.89 4.36 2.84
C PRO A 26 -18.60 3.04 3.19
N SER A 27 -18.87 2.20 2.19
CA SER A 27 -19.45 0.87 2.33
C SER A 27 -18.44 -0.21 2.72
N ASP A 28 -17.16 0.05 2.51
CA ASP A 28 -16.08 -0.85 2.88
C ASP A 28 -15.73 -0.69 4.36
N GLN A 29 -15.18 -1.75 4.91
CA GLN A 29 -14.97 -1.87 6.34
C GLN A 29 -13.53 -2.33 6.60
N PRO A 30 -12.73 -1.54 7.34
CA PRO A 30 -11.40 -1.95 7.73
C PRO A 30 -11.41 -3.27 8.52
N VAL A 31 -10.40 -4.11 8.32
CA VAL A 31 -10.26 -5.38 9.04
C VAL A 31 -10.08 -5.12 10.54
N THR A 32 -9.20 -4.19 10.91
CA THR A 32 -9.06 -3.72 12.30
C THR A 32 -10.19 -2.75 12.65
N ARG A 33 -10.87 -2.98 13.78
CA ARG A 33 -11.99 -2.16 14.26
C ARG A 33 -11.62 -1.23 15.40
N ASP A 34 -10.82 -1.73 16.33
CA ASP A 34 -10.35 -0.95 17.47
C ASP A 34 -9.51 0.25 17.01
N GLY A 35 -9.85 1.44 17.53
CA GLY A 35 -9.18 2.68 17.17
C GLY A 35 -9.41 3.13 15.72
N VAL A 36 -10.37 2.54 14.99
CA VAL A 36 -10.67 2.88 13.60
C VAL A 36 -12.13 3.32 13.48
N SER A 37 -12.34 4.53 12.97
CA SER A 37 -13.67 5.08 12.73
C SER A 37 -13.77 5.68 11.34
N ARG A 38 -14.98 5.74 10.79
CA ARG A 38 -15.23 6.39 9.50
C ARG A 38 -15.28 7.90 9.70
N GLU A 39 -14.63 8.64 8.80
CA GLU A 39 -14.68 10.10 8.77
C GLU A 39 -14.81 10.56 7.31
N GLY A 40 -15.97 11.09 6.93
CA GLY A 40 -16.29 11.39 5.54
C GLY A 40 -16.24 10.14 4.65
N THR A 41 -15.46 10.21 3.56
CA THR A 41 -15.23 9.09 2.63
C THR A 41 -14.10 8.15 3.06
N GLY A 42 -13.34 8.54 4.08
CA GLY A 42 -12.17 7.82 4.55
C GLY A 42 -12.30 7.32 5.98
N TRP A 43 -11.15 7.11 6.60
CA TRP A 43 -11.04 6.54 7.94
C TRP A 43 -10.08 7.36 8.80
N ARG A 44 -10.46 7.52 10.06
CA ARG A 44 -9.63 8.03 11.14
C ARG A 44 -9.11 6.85 11.96
N ILE A 45 -7.82 6.84 12.20
CA ILE A 45 -7.11 5.83 12.97
C ILE A 45 -6.45 6.51 14.16
N ASP A 46 -6.87 6.15 15.37
CA ASP A 46 -6.28 6.60 16.63
C ASP A 46 -5.39 5.49 17.21
N ALA A 47 -4.08 5.71 17.20
CA ALA A 47 -3.07 4.82 17.77
C ALA A 47 -2.64 5.32 19.14
N ARG A 48 -2.70 4.44 20.16
CA ARG A 48 -2.22 4.74 21.52
C ARG A 48 -0.77 4.34 21.73
N GLU A 49 -0.30 3.39 20.93
CA GLU A 49 1.04 2.78 20.98
C GLU A 49 1.41 2.26 19.59
N PRO A 50 2.68 1.86 19.35
CA PRO A 50 3.11 1.32 18.07
C PRO A 50 2.24 0.12 17.65
N ARG A 51 1.64 0.19 16.46
CA ARG A 51 0.76 -0.87 15.96
C ARG A 51 0.67 -0.91 14.44
N THR A 52 0.28 -2.06 13.93
CA THR A 52 -0.19 -2.22 12.54
C THR A 52 -1.71 -2.28 12.53
N VAL A 53 -2.33 -1.41 11.72
CA VAL A 53 -3.78 -1.39 11.48
C VAL A 53 -4.04 -2.02 10.13
N ARG A 54 -4.79 -3.14 10.13
CA ARG A 54 -5.15 -3.85 8.91
C ARG A 54 -6.36 -3.17 8.30
N LEU A 55 -6.21 -2.62 7.10
CA LEU A 55 -7.27 -1.86 6.44
C LEU A 55 -8.07 -2.78 5.54
N PHE A 56 -7.53 -3.20 4.40
CA PHE A 56 -8.32 -3.95 3.41
C PHE A 56 -7.58 -5.15 2.84
N GLU A 57 -8.34 -6.07 2.28
CA GLU A 57 -7.84 -7.25 1.61
C GLU A 57 -8.57 -7.44 0.27
N VAL A 58 -7.81 -7.82 -0.76
CA VAL A 58 -8.33 -8.18 -2.09
C VAL A 58 -7.93 -9.62 -2.37
N ALA A 59 -8.91 -10.52 -2.36
CA ALA A 59 -8.71 -11.94 -2.63
C ALA A 59 -8.67 -12.22 -4.14
N SER A 60 -7.82 -13.17 -4.53
CA SER A 60 -7.71 -13.72 -5.88
C SER A 60 -7.74 -12.67 -7.00
N PRO A 61 -6.85 -11.65 -6.96
CA PRO A 61 -6.93 -10.50 -7.88
C PRO A 61 -6.58 -10.84 -9.34
N GLY A 62 -6.09 -12.06 -9.62
CA GLY A 62 -5.83 -12.53 -10.99
C GLY A 62 -4.67 -11.80 -11.69
N LEU A 63 -3.71 -11.27 -10.93
CA LEU A 63 -2.61 -10.45 -11.44
C LEU A 63 -1.32 -11.25 -11.65
N GLU A 64 -0.55 -10.82 -12.65
CA GLU A 64 0.81 -11.27 -12.95
C GLU A 64 1.49 -10.22 -13.84
N GLN A 65 2.82 -10.16 -13.87
CA GLN A 65 3.60 -9.32 -14.80
C GLN A 65 3.13 -7.84 -14.81
N CYS A 66 2.99 -7.26 -13.62
CA CYS A 66 2.50 -5.91 -13.45
C CYS A 66 3.12 -5.24 -12.22
N LEU A 67 3.07 -3.91 -12.20
CA LEU A 67 3.29 -3.13 -10.98
C LEU A 67 1.95 -2.94 -10.29
N VAL A 68 1.79 -3.52 -9.11
CA VAL A 68 0.60 -3.31 -8.27
C VAL A 68 0.89 -2.17 -7.32
N THR A 69 -0.01 -1.21 -7.18
CA THR A 69 0.19 -0.04 -6.34
C THR A 69 -1.04 0.20 -5.47
N TYR A 70 -0.84 0.26 -4.15
CA TYR A 70 -1.81 0.91 -3.29
C TYR A 70 -1.54 2.41 -3.31
N ARG A 71 -2.59 3.19 -3.53
CA ARG A 71 -2.57 4.65 -3.46
C ARG A 71 -3.63 5.12 -2.47
N ALA A 72 -3.28 6.08 -1.64
CA ALA A 72 -4.23 6.79 -0.79
C ALA A 72 -3.71 8.20 -0.47
N ARG A 73 -4.58 9.07 0.02
CA ARG A 73 -4.16 10.30 0.71
C ARG A 73 -4.04 10.01 2.19
N ILE A 74 -3.00 10.55 2.82
CA ILE A 74 -2.79 10.45 4.27
C ILE A 74 -2.51 11.84 4.87
N LYS A 75 -3.02 12.08 6.08
CA LYS A 75 -2.60 13.18 6.95
C LYS A 75 -2.47 12.67 8.37
N SER A 76 -1.82 13.44 9.24
CA SER A 76 -1.61 13.04 10.64
C SER A 76 -1.79 14.19 11.61
N ALA A 77 -2.00 13.85 12.88
CA ALA A 77 -1.95 14.76 14.02
C ALA A 77 -1.17 14.10 15.14
N ASN A 78 -0.14 14.80 15.62
CA ASN A 78 0.68 14.44 16.78
C ASN A 78 1.27 13.01 16.74
N VAL A 79 1.53 12.47 15.55
CA VAL A 79 2.15 11.13 15.40
C VAL A 79 3.57 11.16 15.96
N GLN A 80 3.81 10.33 16.98
CA GLN A 80 5.12 10.03 17.52
C GLN A 80 5.77 8.94 16.69
N GLY A 81 6.98 9.17 16.18
CA GLY A 81 7.60 8.28 15.20
C GLY A 81 7.00 8.49 13.80
N ARG A 82 6.85 7.42 13.03
CA ARG A 82 6.35 7.46 11.64
C ARG A 82 5.07 6.67 11.48
N ALA A 83 4.23 7.09 10.54
CA ALA A 83 3.15 6.27 10.01
C ALA A 83 3.25 6.15 8.49
N TYR A 84 3.00 4.96 7.95
CA TYR A 84 3.15 4.67 6.52
C TYR A 84 2.33 3.46 6.08
N LEU A 85 1.99 3.40 4.80
CA LEU A 85 1.28 2.28 4.21
C LEU A 85 2.20 1.06 4.04
N GLU A 86 1.62 -0.13 4.15
CA GLU A 86 2.28 -1.38 3.78
C GLU A 86 1.36 -2.18 2.86
N MET A 87 1.95 -2.76 1.82
CA MET A 87 1.29 -3.75 0.99
C MET A 87 1.87 -5.12 1.31
N TRP A 88 1.01 -6.10 1.57
CA TRP A 88 1.39 -7.50 1.76
C TRP A 88 0.74 -8.37 0.69
N CYS A 89 1.56 -9.10 -0.07
CA CYS A 89 1.13 -10.01 -1.12
C CYS A 89 1.39 -11.46 -0.68
N ARG A 90 0.35 -12.27 -0.58
CA ARG A 90 0.45 -13.71 -0.34
C ARG A 90 0.53 -14.46 -1.66
N PHE A 91 1.47 -15.39 -1.75
CA PHE A 91 1.64 -16.28 -2.90
C PHE A 91 1.42 -17.73 -2.45
N PRO A 92 0.52 -18.48 -3.11
CA PRO A 92 0.28 -19.89 -2.79
C PRO A 92 1.57 -20.71 -2.75
N GLY A 93 1.76 -21.48 -1.68
CA GLY A 93 2.94 -22.33 -1.48
C GLY A 93 4.27 -21.60 -1.22
N ARG A 94 4.29 -20.26 -1.20
CA ARG A 94 5.52 -19.45 -1.06
C ARG A 94 5.51 -18.48 0.12
N GLY A 95 4.34 -18.25 0.74
CA GLY A 95 4.19 -17.34 1.88
C GLY A 95 3.86 -15.90 1.48
N GLU A 96 4.15 -14.96 2.37
CA GLU A 96 3.83 -13.53 2.20
C GLU A 96 5.09 -12.70 2.01
N PHE A 97 5.00 -11.73 1.10
CA PHE A 97 6.04 -10.74 0.82
C PHE A 97 5.44 -9.35 0.93
N PHE A 98 6.24 -8.36 1.29
CA PHE A 98 5.73 -7.02 1.55
C PHE A 98 6.50 -5.92 0.82
N SER A 99 5.82 -4.80 0.66
CA SER A 99 6.40 -3.49 0.34
C SER A 99 5.97 -2.50 1.41
N LYS A 100 6.89 -1.68 1.90
CA LYS A 100 6.63 -0.68 2.95
C LYS A 100 6.88 0.72 2.39
N GLY A 101 5.91 1.62 2.55
CA GLY A 101 6.00 3.02 2.16
C GLY A 101 6.91 3.88 3.05
N ILE A 102 8.07 3.37 3.48
CA ILE A 102 8.99 4.05 4.43
C ILE A 102 9.55 5.36 3.85
N GLN A 103 9.55 5.51 2.53
CA GLN A 103 9.95 6.77 1.86
C GLN A 103 8.83 7.82 1.82
N GLN A 104 7.60 7.45 2.20
CA GLN A 104 6.39 8.30 2.13
C GLN A 104 5.64 8.27 3.45
N THR A 105 6.36 8.55 4.53
CA THR A 105 5.84 8.54 5.90
C THR A 105 5.24 9.88 6.31
N VAL A 106 4.27 9.86 7.22
CA VAL A 106 3.83 11.06 7.97
C VAL A 106 4.29 10.98 9.42
N THR A 107 4.69 12.12 9.98
CA THR A 107 5.19 12.28 11.36
C THR A 107 4.67 13.60 11.91
N GLY A 108 4.37 13.66 13.22
CA GLY A 108 3.78 14.82 13.86
C GLY A 108 2.41 15.15 13.27
N THR A 109 2.18 16.44 13.01
CA THR A 109 0.95 16.95 12.40
C THR A 109 1.22 17.38 10.97
N THR A 110 0.46 16.84 10.02
CA THR A 110 0.66 17.07 8.58
C THR A 110 -0.65 17.38 7.88
N SER A 111 -0.58 18.08 6.75
CA SER A 111 -1.69 18.21 5.80
C SER A 111 -1.80 16.95 4.93
N TRP A 112 -2.90 16.83 4.19
CA TRP A 112 -3.09 15.73 3.25
C TRP A 112 -1.98 15.67 2.20
N ALA A 113 -1.40 14.49 2.02
CA ALA A 113 -0.46 14.17 0.96
C ALA A 113 -0.80 12.81 0.33
N SER A 114 -0.50 12.64 -0.95
CA SER A 114 -0.63 11.33 -1.61
C SER A 114 0.50 10.40 -1.13
N SER A 115 0.16 9.15 -0.85
CA SER A 115 1.07 8.07 -0.50
C SER A 115 0.83 6.87 -1.40
N GLU A 116 1.90 6.32 -1.95
CA GLU A 116 1.88 5.14 -2.81
C GLU A 116 2.83 4.06 -2.29
N THR A 117 2.39 2.80 -2.35
CA THR A 117 3.21 1.63 -2.01
C THR A 117 3.16 0.63 -3.18
N PRO A 118 4.19 0.62 -4.04
CA PRO A 118 4.25 -0.28 -5.19
C PRO A 118 4.82 -1.66 -4.82
N PHE A 119 4.39 -2.69 -5.54
CA PHE A 119 4.88 -4.07 -5.49
C PHE A 119 5.00 -4.62 -6.91
N LEU A 120 6.20 -5.02 -7.32
CA LEU A 120 6.47 -5.58 -8.64
C LEU A 120 6.13 -7.08 -8.68
N LEU A 121 5.16 -7.46 -9.50
CA LEU A 121 4.88 -8.85 -9.84
C LEU A 121 5.58 -9.20 -11.15
N LYS A 122 6.50 -10.17 -11.10
CA LYS A 122 7.16 -10.76 -12.27
C LYS A 122 6.30 -11.88 -12.87
N GLN A 123 6.67 -12.34 -14.06
CA GLN A 123 6.09 -13.56 -14.63
C GLN A 123 6.22 -14.75 -13.65
N GLY A 124 5.16 -15.54 -13.50
CA GLY A 124 5.05 -16.63 -12.54
C GLY A 124 4.70 -16.21 -11.11
N GLN A 125 4.64 -14.90 -10.80
CA GLN A 125 4.24 -14.40 -9.49
C GLN A 125 2.76 -14.00 -9.50
N ARG A 126 1.91 -14.89 -8.98
CA ARG A 126 0.46 -14.71 -8.90
C ARG A 126 0.01 -14.71 -7.44
N PRO A 127 -0.22 -13.55 -6.82
CA PRO A 127 -0.72 -13.51 -5.46
C PRO A 127 -2.20 -13.90 -5.42
N ASP A 128 -2.61 -14.58 -4.36
CA ASP A 128 -4.01 -14.94 -4.11
C ASP A 128 -4.65 -14.05 -3.02
N LEU A 129 -3.86 -13.20 -2.37
CA LEU A 129 -4.33 -12.19 -1.42
C LEU A 129 -3.39 -10.97 -1.45
N ILE A 130 -3.96 -9.78 -1.55
CA ILE A 130 -3.22 -8.51 -1.44
C ILE A 130 -3.85 -7.69 -0.31
N LYS A 131 -3.06 -7.31 0.68
CA LYS A 131 -3.50 -6.59 1.89
C LYS A 131 -2.93 -5.18 1.92
N LEU A 132 -3.75 -4.23 2.38
CA LEU A 132 -3.33 -2.90 2.78
C LEU A 132 -3.29 -2.81 4.30
N ASN A 133 -2.16 -2.40 4.85
CA ASN A 133 -2.02 -2.02 6.24
C ASN A 133 -1.54 -0.57 6.36
N LEU A 134 -1.75 0.01 7.55
CA LEU A 134 -1.08 1.20 8.03
C LEU A 134 -0.20 0.81 9.22
N ALA A 135 1.11 0.98 9.10
CA ALA A 135 2.02 0.89 10.24
C ALA A 135 2.07 2.26 10.94
N VAL A 136 2.01 2.26 12.27
CA VAL A 136 2.20 3.45 13.12
C VAL A 136 3.24 3.08 14.17
N GLU A 137 4.36 3.80 14.22
CA GLU A 137 5.50 3.49 15.09
C GLU A 137 5.39 4.10 16.51
N GLY A 138 4.25 4.71 16.84
CA GLY A 138 3.98 5.33 18.13
C GLY A 138 2.52 5.74 18.29
N SER A 139 2.25 6.67 19.20
CA SER A 139 0.90 7.23 19.39
C SER A 139 0.59 8.34 18.40
N GLY A 140 -0.69 8.59 18.14
CA GLY A 140 -1.18 9.73 17.36
C GLY A 140 -2.40 9.36 16.53
N THR A 141 -2.85 10.31 15.70
CA THR A 141 -3.97 10.09 14.79
C THR A 141 -3.49 10.17 13.35
N VAL A 142 -3.94 9.22 12.53
CA VAL A 142 -3.75 9.22 11.07
C VAL A 142 -5.12 9.18 10.42
N TRP A 143 -5.29 9.95 9.35
CA TRP A 143 -6.44 9.83 8.48
C TRP A 143 -5.98 9.32 7.14
N ILE A 144 -6.80 8.45 6.55
CA ILE A 144 -6.59 7.90 5.22
C ILE A 144 -7.87 8.05 4.40
N ASP A 145 -7.75 8.46 3.15
CA ASP A 145 -8.87 8.68 2.25
C ASP A 145 -8.50 8.42 0.78
N GLY A 146 -9.50 8.13 -0.06
CA GLY A 146 -9.30 7.84 -1.48
C GLY A 146 -8.41 6.62 -1.73
N VAL A 147 -8.68 5.52 -1.02
CA VAL A 147 -7.88 4.30 -1.08
C VAL A 147 -8.19 3.51 -2.34
N GLU A 148 -7.15 3.22 -3.13
CA GLU A 148 -7.25 2.46 -4.37
C GLU A 148 -6.15 1.41 -4.48
N LEU A 149 -6.50 0.24 -5.02
CA LEU A 149 -5.56 -0.73 -5.54
C LEU A 149 -5.52 -0.61 -7.07
N LEU A 150 -4.34 -0.38 -7.62
CA LEU A 150 -4.10 -0.17 -9.04
C LEU A 150 -3.18 -1.27 -9.59
N ALA A 151 -3.29 -1.55 -10.88
CA ALA A 151 -2.31 -2.36 -11.62
C ALA A 151 -1.86 -1.67 -12.90
N THR A 152 -0.56 -1.69 -13.13
CA THR A 152 0.08 -1.21 -14.36
C THR A 152 0.79 -2.40 -15.01
N SER A 153 0.25 -2.88 -16.13
CA SER A 153 0.82 -4.01 -16.87
C SER A 153 2.22 -3.69 -17.39
N LEU A 154 3.13 -4.66 -17.37
CA LEU A 154 4.54 -4.49 -17.75
C LEU A 154 4.90 -5.35 -18.97
N GLN A 155 5.83 -4.85 -19.79
CA GLN A 155 6.44 -5.58 -20.92
C GLN A 155 7.29 -6.75 -20.44
#